data_AF-A0A2S9IK69-F1
#
_entry.id   AF-A0A2S9IK69-F1
#
_cell.length_a   1.000
_cell.length_b   1.000
_cell.length_c   1.000
_cell.angle_alpha   90.00
_cell.angle_beta   90.00
_cell.angle_gamma   90.00
#
_symmetry.space_group_name_H-M   'P 1'
#
loop_
_entity.id
_entity.type
_entity.pdbx_description
1 polymer ?
#
loop_
_entity_poly.entity_id
_entity_poly.type
_entity_poly.pdbx_seq_one_letter_code
_entity_poly.pdbx_strand_id
1 'polypeptide(L)' 'MSGKALLDQFGSLEDPRQSWKVLYPLAEILLCVLCATMAGADDFVEIERWARRKLDFLRRFLP' A
#
# COMPACT_ATOMS: atom_id res chain seq x y z
N MET A 1 -3.58 -24.43 1.11
CA MET A 1 -3.63 -23.75 -0.21
C MET A 1 -2.96 -22.40 -0.04
N SER A 2 -1.64 -22.32 -0.28
CA SER A 2 -0.88 -21.09 -0.03
C SER A 2 -0.87 -20.24 -1.31
N GLY A 3 -1.97 -19.53 -1.56
CA GLY A 3 -1.86 -18.34 -2.40
C GLY A 3 -0.96 -17.38 -1.64
N LYS A 4 0.27 -17.13 -2.13
CA LYS A 4 1.18 -16.15 -1.52
C LYS A 4 0.39 -14.86 -1.33
N ALA A 5 0.32 -14.33 -0.11
CA ALA A 5 -0.51 -13.18 0.16
C ALA A 5 -0.02 -12.01 -0.73
N LEU A 6 -0.93 -11.18 -1.22
CA LEU A 6 -0.57 -10.06 -2.11
C LEU A 6 0.58 -9.21 -1.56
N LEU A 7 0.61 -9.02 -0.23
CA LEU A 7 1.65 -8.29 0.48
C LEU A 7 3.02 -8.98 0.41
N ASP A 8 3.07 -10.31 0.35
CA ASP A 8 4.32 -11.05 0.13
C ASP A 8 4.90 -10.75 -1.26
N GLN A 9 4.02 -10.59 -2.27
CA GLN A 9 4.45 -10.19 -3.62
C GLN A 9 4.97 -8.76 -3.63
N PHE A 10 4.28 -7.83 -2.97
CA PHE A 10 4.76 -6.44 -2.85
C PHE A 10 6.08 -6.36 -2.10
N GLY A 11 6.28 -7.17 -1.07
CA GLY A 11 7.53 -7.26 -0.33
C GLY A 11 8.72 -7.81 -1.13
N SER A 12 8.47 -8.51 -2.25
CA SER A 12 9.51 -9.03 -3.14
C SER A 12 10.02 -8.02 -4.17
N LEU A 13 9.36 -6.87 -4.30
CA LEU A 13 9.76 -5.81 -5.21
C LEU A 13 10.98 -5.07 -4.68
N GLU A 14 11.94 -4.80 -5.56
CA GLU A 14 13.04 -3.89 -5.25
C GLU A 14 12.47 -2.48 -5.01
N ASP A 15 12.86 -1.86 -3.89
CA ASP A 15 12.48 -0.49 -3.58
C ASP A 15 13.56 0.46 -4.11
N PRO A 16 13.33 1.18 -5.23
CA PRO A 16 14.33 2.06 -5.81
C PRO A 16 14.52 3.37 -5.02
N ARG A 17 13.72 3.58 -3.95
CA ARG A 17 13.78 4.80 -3.15
C ARG A 17 15.03 4.80 -2.28
N GLN A 18 15.58 5.99 -2.07
CA GLN A 18 16.70 6.17 -1.14
C GLN A 18 16.24 5.85 0.28
N SER A 19 16.87 4.85 0.92
CA SER A 19 16.43 4.30 2.22
C SER A 19 16.23 5.36 3.31
N TRP A 20 17.07 6.40 3.35
CA TRP A 20 16.96 7.50 4.32
C TRP A 20 15.80 8.50 4.04
N LYS A 21 15.13 8.38 2.90
CA LYS A 21 13.93 9.16 2.55
C LYS A 21 12.64 8.34 2.68
N VAL A 22 12.73 7.08 3.07
CA VAL A 22 11.58 6.18 3.20
C VAL A 22 10.89 6.44 4.53
N LEU A 23 9.72 7.07 4.48
CA LEU A 23 8.83 7.25 5.64
C LEU A 23 7.91 6.05 5.88
N TYR A 24 7.52 5.37 4.79
CA TYR A 24 6.58 4.26 4.82
C TYR A 24 7.09 3.10 3.93
N PRO A 25 6.91 1.84 4.37
CA PRO A 25 7.23 0.67 3.56
C PRO A 25 6.55 0.70 2.19
N LEU A 26 7.23 0.21 1.16
CA LEU A 26 6.67 0.18 -0.20
C LEU A 26 5.36 -0.62 -0.25
N ALA A 27 5.31 -1.75 0.46
CA ALA A 27 4.11 -2.59 0.53
C ALA A 27 2.89 -1.88 1.13
N GLU A 28 3.07 -1.02 2.15
CA GLU A 28 1.97 -0.22 2.73
C GLU A 28 1.41 0.78 1.71
N ILE A 29 2.29 1.44 0.94
CA ILE A 29 1.90 2.38 -0.10
C ILE A 29 1.16 1.65 -1.23
N LEU A 30 1.70 0.52 -1.71
CA LEU A 30 1.07 -0.28 -2.77
C LEU A 30 -0.30 -0.84 -2.35
N LEU A 31 -0.45 -1.25 -1.09
CA LEU A 31 -1.75 -1.65 -0.54
C LEU A 31 -2.75 -0.49 -0.57
N CYS A 32 -2.33 0.70 -0.15
CA CYS A 32 -3.20 1.89 -0.17
C CYS A 32 -3.63 2.25 -1.59
N VAL A 33 -2.69 2.30 -2.53
CA VAL A 33 -2.96 2.62 -3.94
C VAL A 33 -3.93 1.61 -4.54
N LEU A 34 -3.65 0.30 -4.41
CA LEU A 34 -4.52 -0.74 -4.96
C LEU A 34 -5.95 -0.64 -4.41
N CYS A 35 -6.11 -0.58 -3.09
CA CYS A 35 -7.44 -0.57 -2.50
C CYS A 35 -8.21 0.73 -2.81
N ALA A 36 -7.53 1.86 -2.87
CA ALA A 36 -8.13 3.13 -3.27
C ALA A 36 -8.56 3.10 -4.75
N THR A 37 -7.73 2.58 -5.65
CA THR A 37 -8.09 2.41 -7.07
C THR A 37 -9.30 1.49 -7.23
N MET A 38 -9.35 0.37 -6.50
CA MET A 38 -10.53 -0.50 -6.48
C MET A 38 -11.80 0.19 -5.92
N ALA A 39 -11.63 1.21 -5.07
CA ALA A 39 -12.71 2.03 -4.54
C ALA A 39 -13.09 3.22 -5.45
N GLY A 40 -12.48 3.32 -6.64
CA GLY A 40 -12.78 4.35 -7.64
C GLY A 40 -12.02 5.66 -7.45
N ALA A 41 -10.88 5.67 -6.75
CA ALA A 41 -9.98 6.81 -6.74
C ALA A 41 -9.12 6.82 -8.01
N ASP A 42 -9.20 7.90 -8.79
CA ASP A 42 -8.58 7.99 -10.11
C ASP A 42 -7.21 8.71 -10.10
N ASP A 43 -6.91 9.44 -9.03
CA ASP A 43 -5.63 10.15 -8.85
C ASP A 43 -5.05 10.03 -7.43
N PHE A 44 -3.82 10.50 -7.26
CA PHE A 44 -3.13 10.40 -5.97
C PHE A 44 -3.74 11.27 -4.86
N VAL A 45 -4.47 12.34 -5.20
CA VAL A 45 -5.17 13.19 -4.23
C VAL A 45 -6.39 12.45 -3.68
N GLU A 46 -7.12 11.76 -4.54
CA GLU A 46 -8.23 10.89 -4.16
C GLU A 46 -7.75 9.68 -3.37
N ILE A 47 -6.65 9.05 -3.80
CA ILE A 47 -6.02 7.93 -3.07
C ILE A 47 -5.61 8.38 -1.68
N GLU A 48 -4.95 9.53 -1.53
CA GLU A 48 -4.55 10.06 -0.23
C GLU A 48 -5.78 10.30 0.67
N ARG A 49 -6.83 10.95 0.12
CA ARG A 49 -8.06 11.23 0.85
C ARG A 49 -8.76 9.95 1.31
N TRP A 50 -8.81 8.93 0.46
CA TRP A 50 -9.39 7.63 0.77
C TRP A 50 -8.55 6.90 1.83
N ALA A 51 -7.23 6.85 1.64
CA ALA A 51 -6.30 6.18 2.53
C ALA A 51 -6.33 6.77 3.93
N ARG A 52 -6.36 8.10 4.09
CA ARG A 52 -6.47 8.76 5.41
C ARG A 52 -7.68 8.32 6.22
N ARG A 53 -8.78 7.91 5.56
CA ARG A 53 -10.00 7.40 6.23
C ARG A 53 -9.94 5.91 6.55
N LYS A 54 -9.03 5.16 5.93
CA LYS A 54 -8.96 3.69 5.98
C LYS A 54 -7.63 3.17 6.52
N LEU A 55 -6.65 4.03 6.78
CA LEU A 55 -5.27 3.66 7.11
C LEU A 55 -5.19 2.73 8.32
N ASP A 56 -5.90 3.05 9.41
CA ASP A 56 -5.93 2.22 10.62
C ASP A 56 -6.56 0.85 10.41
N PHE A 57 -7.45 0.73 9.42
CA PHE A 57 -8.00 -0.56 9.02
C PHE A 57 -6.99 -1.34 8.17
N LEU A 58 -6.36 -0.70 7.19
CA LEU A 58 -5.40 -1.33 6.28
C LEU A 58 -4.14 -1.82 7.00
N ARG A 59 -3.67 -1.09 8.02
CA ARG A 59 -2.50 -1.47 8.82
C ARG A 59 -2.67 -2.79 9.58
N ARG A 60 -3.90 -3.28 9.76
CA ARG A 60 -4.16 -4.60 10.37
C ARG A 60 -3.76 -5.77 9.49
N PHE A 61 -3.52 -5.52 8.21
CA PHE A 61 -3.08 -6.53 7.25
C PHE A 61 -1.57 -6.51 7.02
N LEU A 62 -0.87 -5.49 7.49
CA LEU A 62 0.58 -5.44 7.42
C LEU A 62 1.18 -6.47 8.40
N PRO A 63 2.32 -7.10 8.04
CA PRO A 63 3.02 -8.04 8.92
C PRO A 63 3.60 -7.38 10.18
#